data_AF-A0A0N0GM39-F1
#
_entry.id   AF-A0A0N0GM39-F1
#
_cell.length_a   1.000
_cell.length_b   1.000
_cell.length_c   1.000
_cell.angle_alpha   90.00
_cell.angle_beta   90.00
_cell.angle_gamma   90.00
#
_symmetry.space_group_name_H-M   'P 1'
#
loop_
_entity.id
_entity.type
_entity.pdbx_description
1 polymer ?
#
loop_
_entity_poly.entity_id
_entity_poly.type
_entity_poly.pdbx_seq_one_letter_code
_entity_poly.pdbx_strand_id
1 'polypeptide(L)'
;MINNQNSRKVALIFEKAAAPLIDELAGAMPVWVIRSPENDKAADVARLNHVDVTVFFERDGESKLDTCARLLLTIDEHHQFDQITIYGALSSEIDIAICQSIGVTDIEPTDQGCRLSRPAE
;
A
#
# COMPACT_ATOMS: atom_id res chain seq x y z
N MET A 1 -22.88 9.13 18.79
CA MET A 1 -22.41 8.18 17.77
C MET A 1 -21.32 8.89 17.00
N ILE A 2 -20.07 8.45 17.12
CA ILE A 2 -18.95 9.12 16.44
C ILE A 2 -19.06 8.74 14.97
N ASN A 3 -19.36 9.74 14.15
CA ASN A 3 -19.35 9.66 12.69
C ASN A 3 -17.90 9.39 12.25
N ASN A 4 -17.56 8.11 12.07
CA ASN A 4 -16.28 7.70 11.48
C ASN A 4 -16.39 7.87 9.96
N GLN A 5 -16.51 9.13 9.50
CA GLN A 5 -16.68 9.44 8.08
C GLN A 5 -15.31 9.48 7.40
N ASN A 6 -15.08 8.48 6.54
CA ASN A 6 -14.06 8.41 5.50
C ASN A 6 -12.59 8.45 5.94
N SER A 7 -12.15 7.45 6.70
CA SER A 7 -10.70 7.15 6.74
C SER A 7 -10.26 6.69 5.34
N ARG A 8 -9.37 7.47 4.72
CA ARG A 8 -8.84 7.20 3.37
C ARG A 8 -7.66 6.25 3.49
N LYS A 9 -7.92 4.96 3.33
CA LYS A 9 -6.91 3.91 3.48
C LYS A 9 -6.38 3.50 2.11
N VAL A 10 -5.13 3.07 2.04
CA VAL A 10 -4.52 2.43 0.87
C VAL A 10 -3.76 1.19 1.35
N ALA A 11 -3.81 0.11 0.58
CA ALA A 11 -2.99 -1.07 0.80
C ALA A 11 -1.83 -1.10 -0.19
N LEU A 12 -0.63 -1.42 0.31
CA LEU A 12 0.57 -1.65 -0.49
C LEU A 12 1.13 -3.05 -0.20
N ILE A 13 1.20 -3.93 -1.20
CA ILE A 13 1.49 -5.36 -1.03
C ILE A 13 2.77 -5.72 -1.78
N PHE A 14 3.82 -6.08 -1.05
CA PHE A 14 5.09 -6.61 -1.58
C PHE A 14 5.15 -8.14 -1.64
N GLU A 15 4.11 -8.85 -1.18
CA GLU A 15 4.03 -10.30 -1.25
C GLU A 15 3.68 -10.78 -2.66
N LYS A 16 4.48 -11.70 -3.20
CA LYS A 16 4.31 -12.22 -4.57
C LYS A 16 3.18 -13.26 -4.72
N ALA A 17 2.59 -13.71 -3.60
CA ALA A 17 1.52 -14.70 -3.57
C ALA A 17 0.39 -14.21 -2.65
N ALA A 18 -0.26 -13.11 -3.06
CA ALA A 18 -1.21 -12.37 -2.23
C ALA A 18 -2.64 -12.40 -2.79
N ALA A 19 -2.97 -13.36 -3.65
CA ALA A 19 -4.28 -13.42 -4.31
C ALA A 19 -5.49 -13.30 -3.36
N PRO A 20 -5.55 -14.03 -2.22
CA PRO A 20 -6.65 -13.87 -1.28
C PRO A 20 -6.71 -12.48 -0.65
N LEU A 21 -5.55 -11.89 -0.36
CA LEU A 21 -5.44 -10.57 0.27
C LEU A 21 -5.86 -9.45 -0.68
N ILE A 22 -5.55 -9.58 -1.97
CA ILE A 22 -5.97 -8.61 -3.00
C ILE A 22 -7.50 -8.54 -3.07
N ASP A 23 -8.17 -9.69 -3.11
CA ASP A 23 -9.64 -9.76 -3.20
C ASP A 23 -10.31 -9.18 -1.94
N GLU A 24 -9.79 -9.52 -0.75
CA GLU A 24 -10.27 -9.00 0.52
C GLU A 24 -10.19 -7.46 0.59
N LEU A 25 -9.07 -6.89 0.15
CA LEU A 25 -8.80 -5.45 0.32
C LEU A 25 -9.42 -4.59 -0.79
N ALA A 26 -9.51 -5.08 -2.02
CA ALA A 26 -9.97 -4.31 -3.18
C ALA A 26 -11.42 -3.81 -3.04
N GLY A 27 -12.24 -4.49 -2.24
CA GLY A 27 -13.61 -4.04 -1.92
C GLY A 27 -13.70 -2.88 -0.91
N ALA A 28 -12.61 -2.57 -0.22
CA ALA A 28 -12.61 -1.62 0.89
C ALA A 28 -11.70 -0.40 0.66
N MET A 29 -10.64 -0.53 -0.15
CA MET A 29 -9.64 0.51 -0.35
C MET A 29 -8.85 0.31 -1.65
N PRO A 30 -8.19 1.35 -2.18
CA PRO A 30 -7.19 1.19 -3.24
C PRO A 30 -6.08 0.20 -2.85
N VAL A 31 -5.73 -0.69 -3.77
CA VAL A 31 -4.71 -1.73 -3.57
C VAL A 31 -3.59 -1.54 -4.59
N TRP A 32 -2.36 -1.41 -4.11
CA TRP A 32 -1.14 -1.44 -4.91
C TRP A 32 -0.39 -2.74 -4.62
N VAL A 33 -0.16 -3.56 -5.63
CA VAL A 33 0.44 -4.89 -5.44
C VAL A 33 1.59 -5.16 -6.39
N ILE A 34 2.62 -5.83 -5.88
CA ILE A 34 3.79 -6.22 -6.67
C ILE A 34 3.39 -7.22 -7.75
N ARG A 35 3.97 -7.06 -8.94
CA ARG A 35 3.79 -7.95 -10.07
C ARG A 35 4.29 -9.35 -9.74
N SER A 36 3.44 -10.32 -10.00
CA SER A 36 3.77 -11.75 -10.06
C SER A 36 2.72 -12.45 -10.93
N PRO A 37 2.99 -13.65 -11.46
CA PRO A 37 1.97 -14.39 -12.22
C PRO A 37 0.68 -14.67 -11.45
N GLU A 38 0.75 -14.75 -10.11
CA GLU A 38 -0.41 -14.97 -9.24
C GLU A 38 -1.16 -13.66 -8.97
N ASN A 39 -0.42 -12.61 -8.59
CA ASN A 39 -0.99 -11.30 -8.29
C ASN A 39 -1.58 -10.63 -9.54
N ASP A 40 -0.98 -10.82 -10.71
CA ASP A 40 -1.51 -10.29 -11.98
C ASP A 40 -2.91 -10.87 -12.26
N LYS A 41 -3.07 -12.19 -12.12
CA LYS A 41 -4.37 -12.86 -12.30
C LYS A 41 -5.39 -12.39 -11.27
N ALA A 42 -4.98 -12.31 -10.00
CA ALA A 42 -5.87 -11.86 -8.93
C ALA A 42 -6.29 -10.40 -9.12
N ALA A 43 -5.37 -9.52 -9.51
CA ALA A 43 -5.66 -8.13 -9.82
C ALA A 43 -6.61 -7.99 -11.00
N ASP A 44 -6.43 -8.77 -12.07
CA ASP A 44 -7.35 -8.75 -13.22
C ASP A 44 -8.77 -9.19 -12.84
N VAL A 45 -8.91 -10.19 -11.97
CA VAL A 45 -10.21 -10.61 -11.44
C VAL A 45 -10.81 -9.54 -10.53
N ALA A 46 -10.03 -8.99 -9.59
CA ALA A 46 -10.50 -7.95 -8.67
C ALA A 46 -10.97 -6.70 -9.43
N ARG A 47 -10.28 -6.34 -10.52
CA ARG A 47 -10.65 -5.22 -11.40
C ARG A 47 -12.01 -5.34 -12.07
N LEU A 48 -12.57 -6.55 -12.17
CA LEU A 48 -13.92 -6.75 -12.69
C LEU A 48 -14.98 -6.16 -11.77
N ASN A 49 -14.70 -6.09 -10.47
CA ASN A 49 -15.65 -5.65 -9.44
C ASN A 49 -15.20 -4.37 -8.72
N HIS A 50 -13.92 -4.01 -8.80
CA HIS A 50 -13.31 -2.92 -8.04
C HIS A 50 -12.39 -2.07 -8.94
N VAL A 51 -12.52 -0.75 -8.89
CA VAL A 51 -11.82 0.13 -9.86
C VAL A 51 -10.35 0.39 -9.48
N ASP A 52 -10.00 0.28 -8.20
CA ASP A 52 -8.72 0.80 -7.68
C ASP A 52 -7.71 -0.29 -7.30
N VAL A 53 -7.35 -1.15 -8.27
CA VAL A 53 -6.25 -2.13 -8.10
C VAL A 53 -5.12 -1.82 -9.09
N THR A 54 -3.95 -1.46 -8.57
CA THR A 54 -2.75 -1.11 -9.34
C THR A 54 -1.66 -2.16 -9.14
N VAL A 55 -1.06 -2.62 -10.25
CA VAL A 55 0.07 -3.55 -10.22
C VAL A 55 1.36 -2.77 -10.48
N PHE A 56 2.36 -2.88 -9.61
CA PHE A 56 3.68 -2.28 -9.78
C PHE A 56 4.76 -3.33 -9.99
N PHE A 57 5.94 -2.93 -10.44
CA PHE A 57 7.10 -3.80 -10.60
C PHE A 57 8.30 -3.27 -9.81
N GLU A 58 9.15 -4.19 -9.37
CA GLU A 58 10.50 -3.89 -8.90
C GLU A 58 11.35 -3.52 -10.12
N ARG A 59 12.13 -2.44 -10.04
CA ARG A 59 13.11 -2.12 -11.08
C ARG A 59 14.36 -2.98 -10.87
N ASP A 60 15.06 -3.32 -11.95
CA ASP A 60 16.29 -4.11 -11.86
C ASP A 60 17.34 -3.41 -10.98
N GLY A 61 17.79 -4.10 -9.93
CA GLY A 61 18.77 -3.59 -8.97
C GLY A 61 18.20 -2.63 -7.92
N GLU A 62 16.89 -2.36 -7.92
CA GLU A 62 16.23 -1.53 -6.91
C GLU A 62 16.09 -2.31 -5.59
N SER A 63 16.47 -1.70 -4.47
CA SER A 63 16.25 -2.30 -3.16
C SER A 63 14.76 -2.22 -2.78
N LYS A 64 14.33 -3.02 -1.79
CA LYS A 64 12.96 -2.90 -1.28
C LYS A 64 12.70 -1.52 -0.67
N LEU A 65 13.69 -0.93 0.00
CA LEU A 65 13.61 0.41 0.56
C LEU A 65 13.38 1.46 -0.54
N ASP A 66 14.18 1.41 -1.62
CA ASP A 66 14.03 2.34 -2.76
C ASP A 66 12.68 2.16 -3.46
N THR A 67 12.26 0.90 -3.63
CA THR A 67 10.95 0.57 -4.21
C THR A 67 9.82 1.14 -3.35
N CYS A 68 9.90 0.98 -2.04
CA CYS A 68 8.91 1.49 -1.11
C CYS A 68 8.87 3.02 -1.13
N ALA A 69 10.03 3.69 -1.01
CA ALA A 69 10.15 5.14 -1.11
C ALA A 69 9.48 5.70 -2.38
N ARG A 70 9.79 5.11 -3.53
CA ARG A 70 9.19 5.49 -4.81
C ARG A 70 7.67 5.31 -4.81
N LEU A 71 7.18 4.17 -4.33
CA LEU A 71 5.75 3.87 -4.33
C LEU A 71 4.98 4.76 -3.35
N LEU A 72 5.55 5.10 -2.20
CA LEU A 72 4.93 6.01 -1.24
C LEU A 72 4.74 7.41 -1.85
N LEU A 73 5.74 7.92 -2.58
CA LEU A 73 5.62 9.19 -3.31
C LEU A 73 4.54 9.11 -4.40
N THR A 74 4.53 8.04 -5.20
CA THR A 74 3.50 7.86 -6.24
C THR A 74 2.11 7.71 -5.63
N ILE A 75 1.95 6.97 -4.53
CA ILE A 75 0.65 6.84 -3.87
C ILE A 75 0.17 8.20 -3.36
N ASP A 76 1.05 9.01 -2.76
CA ASP A 76 0.70 10.36 -2.31
C ASP A 76 0.24 11.28 -3.46
N GLU A 77 0.89 11.18 -4.62
CA GLU A 77 0.49 11.94 -5.82
C GLU A 77 -0.88 11.52 -6.37
N HIS A 78 -1.26 10.25 -6.20
CA HIS A 78 -2.47 9.67 -6.80
C HIS A 78 -3.66 9.55 -5.83
N HIS A 79 -3.41 9.50 -4.52
CA HIS A 79 -4.43 9.25 -3.51
C HIS A 79 -4.24 10.17 -2.30
N GLN A 80 -5.30 10.89 -1.91
CA GLN A 80 -5.37 11.42 -0.55
C GLN A 80 -5.56 10.24 0.40
N PHE A 81 -4.66 10.06 1.36
CA PHE A 81 -4.75 9.00 2.35
C PHE A 81 -4.48 9.53 3.76
N ASP A 82 -5.11 8.89 4.74
CA ASP A 82 -4.81 9.06 6.17
C ASP A 82 -3.98 7.87 6.67
N GLN A 83 -4.06 6.73 5.98
CA GLN A 83 -3.35 5.51 6.36
C GLN A 83 -2.90 4.71 5.13
N ILE A 84 -1.66 4.19 5.17
CA ILE A 84 -1.18 3.13 4.28
C ILE A 84 -0.88 1.90 5.11
N THR A 85 -1.47 0.75 4.76
CA THR A 85 -1.04 -0.54 5.30
C THR A 85 -0.11 -1.22 4.31
N ILE A 86 1.11 -1.54 4.75
CA ILE A 86 2.14 -2.18 3.92
C ILE A 86 2.30 -3.64 4.35
N TYR A 87 2.12 -4.55 3.40
CA TYR A 87 2.27 -5.99 3.57
C TYR A 87 3.57 -6.46 2.91
N GLY A 88 4.34 -7.31 3.59
CA GLY A 88 5.61 -7.85 3.10
C GLY A 88 6.82 -6.90 3.19
N ALA A 89 6.66 -5.74 3.85
CA ALA A 89 7.76 -4.82 4.19
C ALA A 89 7.71 -4.41 5.66
N LEU A 90 8.83 -4.60 6.36
CA LEU A 90 9.00 -4.22 7.76
C LEU A 90 9.17 -2.70 7.89
N SER A 91 8.89 -2.14 9.07
CA SER A 91 9.11 -0.72 9.36
C SER A 91 10.57 -0.28 9.18
N SER A 92 11.53 -1.19 9.37
CA SER A 92 12.96 -0.94 9.12
C SER A 92 13.33 -0.87 7.62
N GLU A 93 12.44 -1.30 6.74
CA GLU A 93 12.59 -1.24 5.28
C GLU A 93 11.91 0.02 4.70
N ILE A 94 11.46 0.94 5.55
CA ILE A 94 10.79 2.19 5.17
C ILE A 94 11.75 3.37 5.32
N ASP A 95 11.81 4.22 4.31
CA ASP A 95 12.59 5.46 4.36
C ASP A 95 11.83 6.53 5.17
N ILE A 96 12.36 6.85 6.36
CA ILE A 96 11.79 7.83 7.29
C ILE A 96 11.73 9.23 6.66
N ALA A 97 12.72 9.63 5.85
CA ALA A 97 12.75 10.95 5.24
C ALA A 97 11.61 11.11 4.22
N ILE A 98 11.31 10.05 3.47
CA ILE A 98 10.17 10.02 2.55
C ILE A 98 8.84 10.04 3.33
N CYS A 99 8.71 9.25 4.40
CA CYS A 99 7.52 9.30 5.24
C CYS A 99 7.24 10.72 5.74
N GLN A 100 8.26 11.42 6.23
CA GLN A 100 8.13 12.80 6.70
C GLN A 100 7.77 13.77 5.56
N SER A 101 8.37 13.62 4.38
CA SER A 101 8.09 14.50 3.24
C SER A 101 6.65 14.40 2.76
N ILE A 102 6.04 13.23 2.93
CA ILE A 102 4.63 12.99 2.61
C ILE A 102 3.73 13.13 3.87
N GLY A 103 4.19 13.76 4.96
CA GLY A 103 3.34 14.04 6.13
C GLY A 103 2.91 12.83 6.96
N VAL A 104 3.53 11.66 6.79
CA VAL A 104 3.36 10.53 7.72
C VAL A 104 4.04 10.89 9.04
N THR A 105 3.28 10.77 10.13
CA THR A 105 3.76 11.09 11.48
C THR A 105 3.97 9.85 12.34
N ASP A 106 3.39 8.72 11.94
CA ASP A 106 3.48 7.47 12.70
C ASP A 106 3.74 6.26 11.80
N ILE A 107 4.60 5.35 12.29
CA ILE A 107 5.02 4.13 11.60
C ILE A 107 4.94 2.99 12.62
N GLU A 108 3.90 2.17 12.50
CA GLU A 108 3.60 1.10 13.44
C GLU A 108 3.91 -0.27 12.80
N PRO A 109 4.78 -1.10 13.40
CA PRO A 109 4.95 -2.48 12.96
C PRO A 109 3.66 -3.29 13.08
N THR A 110 3.42 -4.22 12.15
CA THR A 110 2.33 -5.19 12.20
C THR A 110 2.86 -6.60 12.00
N ASP A 111 2.04 -7.62 12.25
CA ASP A 111 2.43 -9.02 12.04
C ASP A 111 2.80 -9.35 10.59
N GLN A 112 2.34 -8.53 9.63
CA GLN A 112 2.51 -8.74 8.19
C GLN A 112 3.34 -7.64 7.51
N GLY A 113 3.84 -6.66 8.27
CA GLY A 113 4.61 -5.56 7.73
C GLY A 113 4.55 -4.32 8.63
N CYS A 114 3.95 -3.24 8.13
CA CYS A 114 3.78 -2.01 8.92
C CYS A 114 2.58 -1.18 8.45
N ARG A 115 2.20 -0.21 9.28
CA ARG A 115 1.13 0.75 9.03
C ARG A 115 1.69 2.17 9.17
N LEU A 116 1.48 2.98 8.14
CA LEU A 116 1.84 4.39 8.11
C LEU A 116 0.58 5.23 8.32
N SER A 117 0.66 6.25 9.16
CA SER A 117 -0.49 7.12 9.44
C SER A 117 -0.13 8.60 9.35
N ARG A 118 -1.08 9.39 8.81
CA ARG A 118 -1.09 10.85 8.86
C ARG A 118 -2.05 11.33 9.94
N PRO A 119 -1.85 12.52 10.51
CA PRO A 119 -2.90 13.16 11.27
C PRO A 119 -4.10 13.41 10.34
N ALA A 120 -5.31 13.10 10.82
CA ALA A 120 -6.52 13.43 10.09
C ALA A 120 -6.63 14.97 9.98
N GLU A 121 -6.79 15.48 8.76
CA GLU A 121 -7.05 16.89 8.48
C GLU A 121 -8.48 17.30 8.83
#